data_AF-A0A9D4QD38-F1
#
_entry.id   AF-A0A9D4QD38-F1
#
_cell.length_a   1.000
_cell.length_b   1.000
_cell.length_c   1.000
_cell.angle_alpha   90.00
_cell.angle_beta   90.00
_cell.angle_gamma   90.00
#
_symmetry.space_group_name_H-M   'P 1'
#
loop_
_entity.id
_entity.type
_entity.pdbx_description
1 polymer ?
#
loop_
_entity_poly.entity_id
_entity_poly.type
_entity_poly.pdbx_seq_one_letter_code
_entity_poly.pdbx_strand_id
1 'polypeptide(L)'
;MAIRDNIGLTQDLTKRLTSYYGLALRSTTDIKDMKKAVMATFHNVSSTDAEPYHELCPSGARSWCRHRAAEAEGKPQPPHTYNLPNKVVEALRPVYQRLSDPQLQARCSGNKTQNAAESLHSVIWSLISKQQHASHFTVEVAVHEAVARYNAGNFQAYTKICAAMGFIDTGMTRAEHLQAVVGRIPMQRPGRAEEVARAVHFLASSSYVTGQVLPVDGGLRLAM
;
A
#
# COMPACT_ATOMS: atom_id res chain seq x y z
N MET A 1 -3.45 -21.96 30.04
CA MET A 1 -3.05 -20.77 29.26
C MET A 1 -3.24 -21.13 27.80
N ALA A 2 -4.39 -20.75 27.21
CA ALA A 2 -4.78 -21.21 25.88
C ALA A 2 -3.86 -20.62 24.81
N ILE A 3 -3.15 -21.50 24.10
CA ILE A 3 -2.52 -21.18 22.82
C ILE A 3 -3.67 -20.79 21.90
N ARG A 4 -3.83 -19.49 21.63
CA ARG A 4 -4.75 -19.05 20.59
C ARG A 4 -4.19 -19.58 19.28
N ASP A 5 -4.83 -20.62 18.77
CA ASP A 5 -4.70 -21.12 17.42
C ASP A 5 -5.00 -19.98 16.44
N ASN A 6 -3.97 -19.20 16.14
CA ASN A 6 -4.04 -18.02 15.27
C ASN A 6 -4.00 -18.46 13.80
N ILE A 7 -4.89 -19.39 13.45
CA ILE A 7 -4.94 -20.10 12.17
C ILE A 7 -5.62 -19.19 11.14
N GLY A 8 -4.95 -18.10 10.74
CA GLY A 8 -5.47 -17.23 9.68
C GLY A 8 -4.86 -15.82 9.58
N LEU A 9 -5.29 -15.11 8.54
CA LEU A 9 -4.99 -13.69 8.34
C LEU A 9 -5.74 -12.83 9.36
N THR A 10 -5.17 -12.69 10.55
CA THR A 10 -5.68 -11.74 11.54
C THR A 10 -5.41 -10.29 11.12
N GLN A 11 -6.13 -9.35 11.74
CA GLN A 11 -5.87 -7.93 11.56
C GLN A 11 -4.42 -7.58 11.92
N ASP A 12 -3.89 -8.13 13.01
CA ASP A 12 -2.51 -7.87 13.44
C ASP A 12 -1.49 -8.43 12.47
N LEU A 13 -1.72 -9.63 11.94
CA LEU A 13 -0.86 -10.19 10.90
C LEU A 13 -0.94 -9.32 9.64
N THR A 14 -2.12 -8.90 9.20
CA THR A 14 -2.31 -8.05 8.01
C THR A 14 -1.53 -6.73 8.15
N LYS A 15 -1.58 -6.10 9.33
CA LYS A 15 -0.78 -4.90 9.64
C LYS A 15 0.72 -5.18 9.54
N ARG A 16 1.18 -6.30 10.11
CA ARG A 16 2.60 -6.70 10.02
C ARG A 16 3.05 -6.95 8.58
N LEU A 17 2.26 -7.65 7.77
CA LEU A 17 2.57 -7.90 6.36
C LEU A 17 2.73 -6.59 5.58
N THR A 18 1.85 -5.61 5.85
CA THR A 18 1.95 -4.26 5.26
C THR A 18 3.26 -3.57 5.67
N SER A 19 3.61 -3.63 6.95
CA SER A 19 4.86 -3.07 7.45
C SER A 19 6.10 -3.75 6.86
N TYR A 20 6.08 -5.08 6.74
CA TYR A 20 7.17 -5.86 6.13
C TYR A 20 7.37 -5.50 4.67
N TYR A 21 6.29 -5.34 3.92
CA TYR A 21 6.37 -4.89 2.52
C TYR A 21 7.00 -3.50 2.41
N GLY A 22 6.56 -2.54 3.22
CA GLY A 22 7.16 -1.20 3.22
C GLY A 22 8.65 -1.21 3.61
N LEU A 23 9.04 -2.05 4.59
CA LEU A 23 10.46 -2.22 4.96
C LEU A 23 11.26 -2.83 3.81
N ALA A 24 10.73 -3.82 3.10
CA ALA A 24 11.39 -4.42 1.95
C ALA A 24 11.66 -3.39 0.84
N LEU A 25 10.67 -2.53 0.54
CA LEU A 25 10.82 -1.46 -0.46
C LEU A 25 11.86 -0.41 -0.06
N ARG A 26 11.93 -0.03 1.22
CA ARG A 26 12.90 0.97 1.70
C ARG A 26 14.30 0.43 1.98
N SER A 27 14.46 -0.90 2.01
CA SER A 27 15.74 -1.55 2.37
C SER A 27 16.80 -1.48 1.26
N THR A 28 16.39 -1.22 0.02
CA THR A 28 17.27 -1.19 -1.15
C THR A 28 16.64 -0.35 -2.27
N THR A 29 17.47 0.26 -3.10
CA THR A 29 17.04 0.93 -4.33
C THR A 29 17.20 0.05 -5.57
N ASP A 30 17.88 -1.09 -5.45
CA ASP A 30 18.01 -2.07 -6.54
C ASP A 30 16.72 -2.91 -6.65
N ILE A 31 16.18 -2.99 -7.86
CA ILE A 31 14.90 -3.66 -8.13
C ILE A 31 14.99 -5.18 -7.89
N LYS A 32 16.12 -5.82 -8.21
CA LYS A 32 16.27 -7.27 -8.01
C LYS A 32 16.30 -7.60 -6.53
N ASP A 33 17.02 -6.79 -5.76
CA ASP A 33 17.08 -6.94 -4.30
C ASP A 33 15.73 -6.62 -3.65
N MET A 34 15.01 -5.63 -4.17
CA MET A 34 13.66 -5.28 -3.71
C MET A 34 12.68 -6.44 -3.93
N LYS A 35 12.70 -7.04 -5.14
CA LYS A 35 11.94 -8.25 -5.46
C LYS A 35 12.25 -9.38 -4.48
N LYS A 36 13.54 -9.63 -4.27
CA LYS A 36 14.02 -10.67 -3.34
C LYS A 36 13.52 -10.40 -1.91
N ALA A 37 13.63 -9.17 -1.43
CA ALA A 37 13.19 -8.76 -0.10
C ALA A 37 11.67 -8.93 0.09
N VAL A 38 10.86 -8.49 -0.90
CA VAL A 38 9.40 -8.67 -0.85
C VAL A 38 9.03 -10.15 -0.79
N MET A 39 9.60 -10.97 -1.66
CA MET A 39 9.33 -12.41 -1.68
C MET A 39 9.86 -13.14 -0.44
N ALA A 40 10.96 -12.67 0.16
CA ALA A 40 11.46 -13.21 1.42
C ALA A 40 10.44 -13.07 2.55
N THR A 41 9.67 -11.96 2.58
CA THR A 41 8.60 -11.80 3.58
C THR A 41 7.46 -12.79 3.36
N PHE A 42 7.08 -13.08 2.11
CA PHE A 42 6.09 -14.10 1.77
C PHE A 42 6.55 -15.49 2.18
N HIS A 43 7.78 -15.87 1.84
CA HIS A 43 8.37 -17.15 2.20
C HIS A 43 8.43 -17.30 3.73
N ASN A 44 8.82 -16.26 4.45
CA ASN A 44 8.86 -16.29 5.91
C ASN A 44 7.50 -16.57 6.57
N VAL A 45 6.40 -15.99 6.04
CA VAL A 45 5.06 -16.19 6.62
C VAL A 45 4.35 -17.45 6.13
N SER A 46 4.79 -18.02 5.02
CA SER A 46 4.28 -19.28 4.48
C SER A 46 5.08 -20.50 4.90
N SER A 47 6.28 -20.31 5.47
CA SER A 47 7.13 -21.39 5.97
C SER A 47 6.49 -22.12 7.16
N THR A 48 6.69 -23.43 7.18
CA THR A 48 6.35 -24.31 8.30
C THR A 48 7.59 -25.09 8.74
N ASP A 49 7.53 -25.77 9.89
CA ASP A 49 8.64 -26.61 10.33
C ASP A 49 8.89 -27.79 9.38
N ALA A 50 7.85 -28.26 8.66
CA ALA A 50 7.97 -29.32 7.66
C ALA A 50 8.49 -28.79 6.31
N GLU A 51 8.12 -27.56 5.94
CA GLU A 51 8.49 -26.92 4.68
C GLU A 51 9.04 -25.50 4.95
N PRO A 52 10.34 -25.38 5.31
CA PRO A 52 10.96 -24.11 5.61
C PRO A 52 11.46 -23.40 4.33
N TYR A 53 11.10 -22.12 4.16
CA TYR A 53 11.50 -21.28 3.03
C TYR A 53 12.25 -20.03 3.51
N HIS A 54 13.60 -20.11 3.54
CA HIS A 54 14.47 -19.02 4.01
C HIS A 54 15.57 -18.64 3.03
N GLU A 55 15.56 -19.19 1.81
CA GLU A 55 16.54 -18.98 0.75
C GLU A 55 16.62 -17.53 0.26
N LEU A 56 15.51 -16.79 0.34
CA LEU A 56 15.47 -15.37 -0.04
C LEU A 56 15.79 -14.42 1.13
N CYS A 57 15.77 -14.92 2.36
CA CYS A 57 16.04 -14.12 3.55
C CYS A 57 17.51 -13.67 3.60
N PRO A 58 17.80 -12.49 4.16
CA PRO A 58 19.18 -12.04 4.35
C PRO A 58 19.91 -12.96 5.35
N SER A 59 21.18 -13.24 5.09
CA SER A 59 22.02 -14.05 5.97
C SER A 59 22.68 -13.21 7.08
N GLY A 60 23.21 -13.88 8.10
CA GLY A 60 24.01 -13.26 9.16
C GLY A 60 23.22 -13.00 10.45
N ALA A 61 23.95 -12.79 11.55
CA ALA A 61 23.39 -12.63 12.90
C ALA A 61 22.43 -11.43 13.04
N ARG A 62 22.59 -10.39 12.21
CA ARG A 62 21.70 -9.22 12.19
C ARG A 62 20.51 -9.38 11.26
N SER A 63 20.29 -10.56 10.68
CA SER A 63 19.13 -10.83 9.85
C SER A 63 17.85 -10.66 10.67
N TRP A 64 16.86 -9.99 10.09
CA TRP A 64 15.51 -9.96 10.68
C TRP A 64 14.85 -11.35 10.65
N CYS A 65 15.33 -12.25 9.78
CA CYS A 65 14.87 -13.63 9.76
C CYS A 65 15.53 -14.40 10.90
N ARG A 66 14.72 -14.75 11.91
CA ARG A 66 15.19 -15.47 13.11
C ARG A 66 15.89 -16.81 12.79
N HIS A 67 15.51 -17.48 11.70
CA HIS A 67 16.17 -18.71 11.27
C HIS A 67 17.58 -18.45 10.74
N ARG A 68 17.74 -17.45 9.87
CA ARG A 68 19.05 -17.05 9.33
C ARG A 68 19.96 -16.43 10.38
N ALA A 69 19.39 -15.70 11.33
CA ALA A 69 20.13 -15.18 12.48
C ALA A 69 20.62 -16.32 13.39
N ALA A 70 19.76 -17.28 13.73
CA ALA A 70 20.14 -18.45 14.52
C ALA A 70 21.21 -19.31 13.83
N GLU A 71 21.07 -19.55 12.52
CA GLU A 71 22.06 -20.26 11.70
C GLU A 71 23.44 -19.58 11.76
N ALA A 72 23.48 -18.25 11.59
CA ALA A 72 24.72 -17.50 11.64
C ALA A 72 25.38 -17.47 13.03
N GLU A 73 24.59 -17.64 14.09
CA GLU A 73 25.05 -17.71 15.48
C GLU A 73 25.33 -19.15 15.95
N GLY A 74 25.11 -20.16 15.10
CA GLY A 74 25.24 -21.57 15.47
C GLY A 74 24.20 -22.06 16.49
N LYS A 75 23.06 -21.37 16.58
CA LYS A 75 21.95 -21.71 17.49
C LYS A 75 20.91 -22.59 16.80
N PRO A 76 20.15 -23.41 17.55
CA PRO A 76 19.01 -24.13 17.01
C PRO A 76 18.01 -23.19 16.34
N GLN A 77 17.47 -23.60 15.18
CA GLN A 77 16.46 -22.83 14.48
C GLN A 77 15.15 -22.80 15.30
N PRO A 78 14.52 -21.62 15.46
CA PRO A 78 13.28 -21.51 16.23
C PRO A 78 12.09 -22.08 15.46
N PRO A 79 11.01 -22.51 16.12
CA PRO A 79 9.81 -23.00 15.44
C PRO A 79 9.12 -21.89 14.63
N HIS A 80 8.47 -22.27 13.53
CA HIS A 80 7.68 -21.37 12.71
C HIS A 80 6.43 -20.91 13.44
N THR A 81 6.16 -19.60 13.37
CA THR A 81 5.15 -18.95 14.22
C THR A 81 3.80 -18.74 13.52
N TYR A 82 3.79 -18.63 12.19
CA TYR A 82 2.58 -18.23 11.46
C TYR A 82 1.70 -19.41 11.05
N ASN A 83 2.31 -20.50 10.55
CA ASN A 83 1.65 -21.75 10.17
C ASN A 83 0.30 -21.52 9.45
N LEU A 84 0.33 -20.65 8.42
CA LEU A 84 -0.88 -20.25 7.70
C LEU A 84 -1.49 -21.45 6.96
N PRO A 85 -2.83 -21.59 6.94
CA PRO A 85 -3.46 -22.62 6.11
C PRO A 85 -3.08 -22.48 4.64
N ASN A 86 -2.91 -23.62 3.95
CA ASN A 86 -2.52 -23.63 2.53
C ASN A 86 -3.40 -22.74 1.65
N LYS A 87 -4.72 -22.75 1.86
CA LYS A 87 -5.67 -21.89 1.13
C LYS A 87 -5.35 -20.39 1.29
N VAL A 88 -4.89 -19.98 2.47
CA VAL A 88 -4.50 -18.59 2.74
C VAL A 88 -3.19 -18.27 2.03
N VAL A 89 -2.21 -19.17 2.09
CA VAL A 89 -0.93 -19.02 1.38
C VAL A 89 -1.16 -18.93 -0.14
N GLU A 90 -2.02 -19.78 -0.68
CA GLU A 90 -2.43 -19.76 -2.09
C GLU A 90 -3.09 -18.44 -2.48
N ALA A 91 -3.95 -17.88 -1.63
CA ALA A 91 -4.58 -16.58 -1.88
C ALA A 91 -3.58 -15.40 -1.79
N LEU A 92 -2.57 -15.48 -0.92
CA LEU A 92 -1.54 -14.46 -0.77
C LEU A 92 -0.52 -14.48 -1.91
N ARG A 93 -0.21 -15.65 -2.47
CA ARG A 93 0.79 -15.82 -3.54
C ARG A 93 0.62 -14.87 -4.72
N PRO A 94 -0.55 -14.75 -5.39
CA PRO A 94 -0.71 -13.84 -6.51
C PRO A 94 -0.59 -12.36 -6.11
N VAL A 95 -0.93 -12.01 -4.86
CA VAL A 95 -0.74 -10.65 -4.34
C VAL A 95 0.75 -10.35 -4.24
N TYR A 96 1.53 -11.24 -3.63
CA TYR A 96 2.98 -11.06 -3.50
C TYR A 96 3.71 -11.08 -4.85
N GLN A 97 3.28 -11.92 -5.78
CA GLN A 97 3.80 -11.93 -7.15
C GLN A 97 3.60 -10.57 -7.83
N ARG A 98 2.39 -10.00 -7.73
CA ARG A 98 2.08 -8.66 -8.26
C ARG A 98 2.87 -7.56 -7.56
N LEU A 99 3.02 -7.63 -6.23
CA LEU A 99 3.83 -6.68 -5.45
C LEU A 99 5.34 -6.79 -5.73
N SER A 100 5.76 -7.91 -6.31
CA SER A 100 7.13 -8.21 -6.71
C SER A 100 7.39 -7.96 -8.21
N ASP A 101 6.44 -7.31 -8.89
CA ASP A 101 6.57 -6.95 -10.30
C ASP A 101 7.68 -5.87 -10.47
N PRO A 102 8.67 -6.10 -11.35
CA PRO A 102 9.77 -5.16 -11.53
C PRO A 102 9.35 -3.78 -12.01
N GLN A 103 8.28 -3.68 -12.82
CA GLN A 103 7.78 -2.37 -13.26
C GLN A 103 7.15 -1.62 -12.09
N LEU A 104 6.40 -2.32 -11.22
CA LEU A 104 5.88 -1.75 -9.98
C LEU A 104 7.02 -1.27 -9.08
N GLN A 105 8.03 -2.11 -8.86
CA GLN A 105 9.15 -1.79 -7.97
C GLN A 105 10.05 -0.67 -8.49
N ALA A 106 10.28 -0.59 -9.81
CA ALA A 106 11.00 0.52 -10.43
C ALA A 106 10.38 1.88 -10.04
N ARG A 107 9.04 1.93 -9.94
CA ARG A 107 8.28 3.12 -9.54
C ARG A 107 8.39 3.43 -8.05
N CYS A 108 8.74 2.45 -7.22
CA CYS A 108 8.97 2.62 -5.78
C CYS A 108 10.41 3.06 -5.43
N SER A 109 11.38 2.91 -6.34
CA SER A 109 12.82 3.15 -6.10
C SER A 109 13.17 4.55 -5.56
N GLY A 110 12.31 5.55 -5.79
CA GLY A 110 12.53 6.92 -5.38
C GLY A 110 12.34 7.19 -3.88
N ASN A 111 11.77 6.25 -3.11
CA ASN A 111 11.46 6.40 -1.67
C ASN A 111 10.82 7.78 -1.33
N LYS A 112 9.96 8.28 -2.23
CA LYS A 112 9.37 9.62 -2.09
C LYS A 112 8.12 9.53 -1.23
N THR A 113 8.03 10.37 -0.20
CA THR A 113 6.83 10.47 0.62
C THR A 113 5.67 11.10 -0.16
N GLN A 114 4.46 10.59 0.05
CA GLN A 114 3.21 11.23 -0.35
C GLN A 114 3.12 12.58 0.38
N ASN A 115 3.01 13.69 -0.33
CA ASN A 115 2.73 14.95 0.33
C ASN A 115 1.25 14.93 0.79
N ALA A 116 0.90 15.75 1.78
CA ALA A 116 -0.45 15.73 2.37
C ALA A 116 -1.58 16.00 1.34
N ALA A 117 -1.27 16.54 0.16
CA ALA A 117 -2.24 16.78 -0.90
C ALA A 117 -2.56 15.53 -1.76
N GLU A 118 -1.79 14.45 -1.62
CA GLU A 118 -1.88 13.26 -2.48
C GLU A 118 -2.60 12.07 -1.82
N SER A 119 -3.16 12.24 -0.62
CA SER A 119 -3.92 11.22 0.13
C SER A 119 -5.36 11.66 0.30
N LEU A 120 -6.34 10.90 -0.21
CA LEU A 120 -7.77 11.25 -0.12
C LEU A 120 -8.20 11.54 1.32
N HIS A 121 -7.74 10.72 2.26
CA HIS A 121 -7.97 10.93 3.70
C HIS A 121 -7.47 12.30 4.15
N SER A 122 -6.24 12.65 3.80
CA SER A 122 -5.65 13.95 4.16
C SER A 122 -6.43 15.12 3.53
N VAL A 123 -6.86 14.97 2.28
CA VAL A 123 -7.69 15.97 1.58
C VAL A 123 -9.05 16.14 2.27
N ILE A 124 -9.75 15.05 2.62
CA ILE A 124 -11.01 15.12 3.38
C ILE A 124 -10.81 15.93 4.66
N TRP A 125 -9.79 15.62 5.45
CA TRP A 125 -9.58 16.29 6.73
C TRP A 125 -8.98 17.70 6.62
N SER A 126 -8.52 18.10 5.43
CA SER A 126 -8.19 19.50 5.13
C SER A 126 -9.45 20.34 4.87
N LEU A 127 -10.55 19.70 4.44
CA LEU A 127 -11.83 20.34 4.18
C LEU A 127 -12.73 20.40 5.41
N ILE A 128 -12.60 19.42 6.31
CA ILE A 128 -13.43 19.25 7.50
C ILE A 128 -12.56 18.88 8.70
N SER A 129 -12.76 19.58 9.82
CA SER A 129 -12.04 19.29 11.08
C SER A 129 -12.43 17.93 11.64
N LYS A 130 -11.42 17.16 12.08
CA LYS A 130 -11.63 15.92 12.86
C LYS A 130 -12.09 16.15 14.30
N GLN A 131 -11.93 17.37 14.79
CA GLN A 131 -12.09 17.72 16.21
C GLN A 131 -13.42 18.41 16.50
N GLN A 132 -14.21 18.68 15.46
CA GLN A 132 -15.50 19.36 15.59
C GLN A 132 -16.60 18.48 15.00
N HIS A 133 -17.78 18.53 15.63
CA HIS A 133 -18.95 17.87 15.09
C HIS A 133 -19.36 18.52 13.77
N ALA A 134 -19.66 17.69 12.78
CA ALA A 134 -20.19 18.11 11.49
C ALA A 134 -21.43 17.27 11.18
N SER A 135 -22.38 17.88 10.47
CA SER A 135 -23.56 17.14 9.99
C SER A 135 -23.16 16.08 8.97
N HIS A 136 -23.99 15.03 8.81
CA HIS A 136 -23.78 14.01 7.77
C HIS A 136 -23.62 14.65 6.39
N PHE A 137 -24.50 15.58 6.04
CA PHE A 137 -24.46 16.30 4.76
C PHE A 137 -23.14 17.04 4.56
N THR A 138 -22.62 17.69 5.60
CA THR A 138 -21.32 18.40 5.53
C THR A 138 -20.16 17.44 5.28
N VAL A 139 -20.15 16.28 5.95
CA VAL A 139 -19.13 15.25 5.75
C VAL A 139 -19.22 14.69 4.33
N GLU A 140 -20.42 14.41 3.85
CA GLU A 140 -20.69 13.89 2.51
C GLU A 140 -20.20 14.85 1.42
N VAL A 141 -20.55 16.14 1.51
CA VAL A 141 -20.06 17.18 0.59
C VAL A 141 -18.53 17.28 0.63
N ALA A 142 -17.92 17.24 1.81
CA ALA A 142 -16.47 17.28 1.93
C ALA A 142 -15.79 16.06 1.31
N VAL A 143 -16.40 14.87 1.40
CA VAL A 143 -15.92 13.66 0.72
C VAL A 143 -16.04 13.81 -0.80
N HIS A 144 -17.17 14.29 -1.32
CA HIS A 144 -17.34 14.53 -2.75
C HIS A 144 -16.30 15.52 -3.29
N GLU A 145 -16.11 16.64 -2.60
CA GLU A 145 -15.10 17.64 -2.94
C GLU A 145 -13.67 17.08 -2.83
N ALA A 146 -13.38 16.27 -1.81
CA ALA A 146 -12.08 15.62 -1.68
C ALA A 146 -11.81 14.64 -2.83
N VAL A 147 -12.82 13.87 -3.24
CA VAL A 147 -12.74 12.97 -4.41
C VAL A 147 -12.49 13.79 -5.68
N ALA A 148 -13.16 14.93 -5.84
CA ALA A 148 -12.93 15.83 -6.96
C ALA A 148 -11.51 16.41 -6.96
N ARG A 149 -10.91 16.71 -5.79
CA ARG A 149 -9.54 17.23 -5.67
C ARG A 149 -8.47 16.16 -5.84
N TYR A 150 -8.75 14.97 -5.33
CA TYR A 150 -7.80 13.88 -5.21
C TYR A 150 -7.20 13.49 -6.55
N ASN A 151 -5.90 13.19 -6.57
CA ASN A 151 -5.19 12.59 -7.71
C ASN A 151 -5.37 13.36 -9.04
N ALA A 152 -5.15 14.67 -9.00
CA ALA A 152 -5.31 15.61 -10.12
C ALA A 152 -6.75 15.79 -10.64
N GLY A 153 -7.79 15.42 -9.88
CA GLY A 153 -9.18 15.65 -10.31
C GLY A 153 -9.52 17.14 -10.47
N ASN A 154 -9.08 18.00 -9.53
CA ASN A 154 -9.27 19.46 -9.65
C ASN A 154 -8.53 20.01 -10.86
N PHE A 155 -7.36 19.44 -11.15
CA PHE A 155 -6.58 19.81 -12.32
C PHE A 155 -7.31 19.45 -13.62
N GLN A 156 -7.94 18.27 -13.71
CA GLN A 156 -8.76 17.89 -14.87
C GLN A 156 -10.00 18.78 -15.03
N ALA A 157 -10.69 19.10 -13.93
CA ALA A 157 -11.86 19.98 -13.96
C ALA A 157 -11.48 21.41 -14.39
N TYR A 158 -10.43 21.97 -13.77
CA TYR A 158 -9.87 23.28 -14.12
C TYR A 158 -9.44 23.34 -15.59
N THR A 159 -8.73 22.31 -16.06
CA THR A 159 -8.33 22.13 -17.46
C THR A 159 -9.51 22.23 -18.43
N LYS A 160 -10.62 21.53 -18.13
CA LYS A 160 -11.82 21.53 -18.97
C LYS A 160 -12.51 22.89 -18.98
N ILE A 161 -12.59 23.57 -17.83
CA ILE A 161 -13.18 24.90 -17.70
C ILE A 161 -12.34 25.93 -18.47
N CYS A 162 -11.02 25.95 -18.27
CA CYS A 162 -10.12 26.88 -18.99
C CYS A 162 -10.19 26.67 -20.50
N ALA A 163 -10.23 25.41 -20.97
CA ALA A 163 -10.39 25.11 -22.39
C ALA A 163 -11.75 25.57 -22.94
N ALA A 164 -12.84 25.34 -22.20
CA ALA A 164 -14.18 25.79 -22.58
C ALA A 164 -14.32 27.32 -22.63
N MET A 165 -13.53 28.04 -21.84
CA MET A 165 -13.51 29.51 -21.82
C MET A 165 -12.47 30.14 -22.76
N GLY A 166 -11.76 29.33 -23.56
CA GLY A 166 -10.80 29.82 -24.55
C GLY A 166 -9.47 30.34 -23.98
N PHE A 167 -9.15 30.02 -22.73
CA PHE A 167 -7.83 30.33 -22.18
C PHE A 167 -6.76 29.41 -22.79
N ILE A 168 -5.78 30.01 -23.46
CA ILE A 168 -4.58 29.32 -23.93
C ILE A 168 -3.59 29.25 -22.77
N ASP A 169 -3.19 28.03 -22.43
CA ASP A 169 -2.26 27.73 -21.34
C ASP A 169 -0.83 28.08 -21.75
N THR A 170 -0.21 29.07 -21.09
CA THR A 170 1.07 29.69 -21.52
C THR A 170 2.25 29.51 -20.55
N GLY A 171 2.23 28.58 -19.59
CA GLY A 171 3.41 28.43 -18.72
C GLY A 171 3.48 27.19 -17.84
N MET A 172 4.51 26.37 -18.09
CA MET A 172 4.79 24.99 -17.60
C MET A 172 3.76 23.98 -18.07
N THR A 173 4.15 23.05 -18.93
CA THR A 173 3.14 22.28 -19.66
C THR A 173 2.31 21.45 -18.67
N ARG A 174 1.00 21.68 -18.70
CA ARG A 174 -0.03 20.91 -18.00
C ARG A 174 0.19 19.39 -18.11
N ALA A 175 0.77 18.95 -19.22
CA ALA A 175 1.16 17.58 -19.46
C ALA A 175 2.35 17.13 -18.58
N GLU A 176 3.39 17.94 -18.41
CA GLU A 176 4.56 17.62 -17.56
C GLU A 176 4.19 17.49 -16.09
N HIS A 177 3.34 18.38 -15.55
CA HIS A 177 2.93 18.31 -14.15
C HIS A 177 2.04 17.09 -13.89
N LEU A 178 1.11 16.80 -14.80
CA LEU A 178 0.28 15.60 -14.73
C LEU A 178 1.13 14.33 -14.91
N GLN A 179 2.10 14.32 -15.83
CA GLN A 179 3.05 13.22 -15.99
C GLN A 179 3.95 13.04 -14.76
N ALA A 180 4.37 14.12 -14.10
CA ALA A 180 5.16 14.05 -12.89
C ALA A 180 4.36 13.44 -11.73
N VAL A 181 3.09 13.84 -11.58
CA VAL A 181 2.18 13.25 -10.57
C VAL A 181 1.86 11.80 -10.92
N VAL A 182 1.47 11.51 -12.16
CA VAL A 182 1.16 10.16 -12.64
C VAL A 182 2.37 9.22 -12.54
N GLY A 183 3.57 9.74 -12.81
CA GLY A 183 4.83 9.02 -12.70
C GLY A 183 5.11 8.53 -11.28
N ARG A 184 4.60 9.23 -10.26
CA ARG A 184 4.70 8.84 -8.84
C ARG A 184 3.65 7.81 -8.42
N ILE A 185 2.60 7.58 -9.23
CA ILE A 185 1.57 6.57 -8.95
C ILE A 185 2.09 5.22 -9.45
N PRO A 186 2.23 4.20 -8.59
CA PRO A 186 2.66 2.88 -9.04
C PRO A 186 1.70 2.20 -10.03
N MET A 187 0.46 2.65 -10.19
CA MET A 187 -0.45 2.21 -11.26
C MET A 187 -0.40 3.06 -12.55
N GLN A 188 0.42 4.11 -12.62
CA GLN A 188 0.67 4.97 -13.80
C GLN A 188 -0.58 5.58 -14.43
N ARG A 189 -1.59 5.84 -13.60
CA ARG A 189 -2.74 6.63 -13.98
C ARG A 189 -3.40 7.21 -12.74
N PRO A 190 -4.13 8.33 -12.87
CA PRO A 190 -4.99 8.77 -11.80
C PRO A 190 -6.09 7.72 -11.53
N GLY A 191 -6.46 7.61 -10.26
CA GLY A 191 -7.64 6.86 -9.84
C GLY A 191 -8.90 7.56 -10.35
N ARG A 192 -9.90 6.77 -10.74
CA ARG A 192 -11.20 7.27 -11.18
C ARG A 192 -12.17 7.38 -10.01
N ALA A 193 -13.13 8.29 -10.11
CA ALA A 193 -14.16 8.47 -9.07
C ALA A 193 -14.92 7.16 -8.78
N GLU A 194 -15.19 6.35 -9.81
CA GLU A 194 -15.90 5.08 -9.66
C GLU A 194 -15.09 4.03 -8.89
N GLU A 195 -13.76 4.10 -8.94
CA GLU A 195 -12.88 3.20 -8.18
C GLU A 195 -12.91 3.54 -6.68
N VAL A 196 -12.93 4.83 -6.37
CA VAL A 196 -13.11 5.31 -4.99
C VAL A 196 -14.51 4.95 -4.48
N ALA A 197 -15.55 5.17 -5.29
CA ALA A 197 -16.92 4.83 -4.93
C ALA A 197 -17.09 3.32 -4.64
N ARG A 198 -16.47 2.44 -5.44
CA ARG A 198 -16.48 1.00 -5.17
C ARG A 198 -15.81 0.64 -3.85
N ALA A 199 -14.69 1.28 -3.52
CA ALA A 199 -14.00 1.05 -2.25
C ALA A 199 -14.82 1.54 -1.04
N VAL A 200 -15.48 2.70 -1.16
CA VAL A 200 -16.41 3.21 -0.14
C VAL A 200 -17.60 2.25 0.02
N HIS A 201 -18.19 1.80 -1.09
CA HIS A 201 -19.30 0.85 -1.06
C HIS A 201 -18.91 -0.48 -0.41
N PHE A 202 -17.72 -1.02 -0.71
CA PHE A 202 -17.20 -2.22 -0.06
C PHE A 202 -17.12 -2.06 1.47
N LEU A 203 -16.59 -0.93 1.95
CA LEU A 203 -16.50 -0.66 3.38
C LEU A 203 -17.90 -0.48 4.01
N ALA A 204 -18.79 0.25 3.35
CA ALA A 204 -20.14 0.53 3.84
C ALA A 204 -21.03 -0.72 3.87
N SER A 205 -20.83 -1.67 2.96
CA SER A 205 -21.59 -2.93 2.88
C SER A 205 -21.04 -4.04 3.75
N SER A 206 -19.85 -3.88 4.33
CA SER A 206 -19.20 -4.89 5.17
C SER A 206 -19.63 -4.78 6.63
N SER A 207 -20.55 -5.66 7.07
CA SER A 207 -21.08 -5.65 8.46
C SER A 207 -20.06 -5.98 9.55
N TYR A 208 -18.91 -6.54 9.19
CA TYR A 208 -17.89 -7.02 10.12
C TYR A 208 -16.55 -6.28 10.02
N VAL A 209 -16.43 -5.31 9.10
CA VAL A 209 -15.19 -4.52 8.92
C VAL A 209 -15.31 -3.23 9.72
N THR A 210 -14.48 -3.09 10.76
CA THR A 210 -14.41 -1.87 11.59
C THR A 210 -12.97 -1.43 11.83
N GLY A 211 -12.76 -0.12 11.98
CA GLY A 211 -11.46 0.48 12.31
C GLY A 211 -10.37 0.35 11.24
N GLN A 212 -10.73 0.03 9.99
CA GLN A 212 -9.77 -0.08 8.89
C GLN A 212 -9.69 1.20 8.06
N VAL A 213 -8.48 1.50 7.58
CA VAL A 213 -8.25 2.49 6.53
C VAL A 213 -7.89 1.72 5.27
N LEU A 214 -8.72 1.83 4.22
CA LEU A 214 -8.45 1.23 2.90
C LEU A 214 -7.82 2.30 1.99
N PRO A 215 -6.51 2.20 1.66
CA PRO A 215 -5.90 3.10 0.69
C PRO A 215 -6.47 2.87 -0.72
N VAL A 216 -6.88 3.94 -1.39
CA VAL A 216 -7.37 3.91 -2.78
C VAL A 216 -6.54 4.89 -3.59
N ASP A 217 -5.26 4.55 -3.80
CA ASP A 217 -4.26 5.50 -4.29
C ASP A 217 -3.35 4.98 -5.39
N GLY A 218 -3.69 3.84 -5.98
CA GLY A 218 -2.88 3.23 -7.03
C GLY A 218 -1.50 2.76 -6.54
N GLY A 219 -1.36 2.51 -5.23
CA GLY A 219 -0.12 2.02 -4.60
C GLY A 219 0.79 3.12 -4.05
N LEU A 220 0.36 4.38 -4.08
CA LEU A 220 1.19 5.53 -3.71
C LEU A 220 1.77 5.41 -2.30
N ARG A 221 0.97 5.02 -1.31
CA ARG A 221 1.42 4.82 0.08
C ARG A 221 2.47 3.74 0.27
N LEU A 222 2.60 2.83 -0.67
CA LEU A 222 3.52 1.71 -0.56
C LEU A 222 4.89 2.07 -1.18
N ALA A 223 4.92 2.96 -2.17
CA ALA A 223 6.16 3.49 -2.75
C ALA A 223 6.90 4.50 -1.83
N MET A 224 6.42 4.71 -0.60
CA MET A 224 6.97 5.61 0.43
C MET A 224 7.97 4.93 1.35
#